data_AF-A0A7V4AN11-F1
#
_entry.id   AF-A0A7V4AN11-F1
#
_cell.length_a   1.000
_cell.length_b   1.000
_cell.length_c   1.000
_cell.angle_alpha   90.00
_cell.angle_beta   90.00
_cell.angle_gamma   90.00
#
_symmetry.space_group_name_H-M   'P 1'
#
loop_
_entity.id
_entity.type
_entity.pdbx_description
1 polymer ?
#
loop_
_entity_poly.entity_id
_entity_poly.type
_entity_poly.pdbx_seq_one_letter_code
_entity_poly.pdbx_strand_id
1 'polypeptide(L)'
;MRPRGRPFPRVQATALLTAAVALAVLSPIGILLYQSLLTAPFFAPTKRLALEAYRYIFQDPYFFEALKNSFLIGLGMVGVAVPLGSLFAFLVVKTDLPFARLFELLLLAPIFISAIILGIGFIVAFGPAGFVSSLVEGLFGQVPWSIYTLPAIAIIAGLTHVPYVYLYVASTIQNVDASLEEAARVAGARPFQVAVGVTLPLVRPALIYSAILMLLLGFELFGLPLVLGDAKGIMVVTTYLYRITAITGSSAYHLMAAVSMAIVFIALSLVVLQRYLLGRMEGRYVAIGTRGYRTERLSLGRLRWVWATLLALYLLVAVVLPVLGVVFRSLVVSWGPGVELREVLTLAHYGEIFKLPNLSRAVTNTLLVSAFGGVLALGLYLLVALGIQRGQGWGRILDYLSGIPRAVPGLVMGLAFLWLFLFVKPLSPIRGTLLSLILAYTVVWMPYGVRLLTAALLQVGREMEEADPIGHPHHRIG
;
A
#
# COMPACT_ATOMS: atom_id res chain seq x y z
N MET A 1 40.06 39.33 9.96
CA MET A 1 38.78 39.34 9.21
C MET A 1 38.74 38.09 8.34
N ARG A 2 37.94 37.07 8.71
CA ARG A 2 37.74 35.88 7.86
C ARG A 2 36.69 36.21 6.80
N PRO A 3 36.88 35.84 5.51
CA PRO A 3 35.87 36.08 4.50
C PRO A 3 34.64 35.21 4.83
N ARG A 4 33.50 35.86 5.07
CA ARG A 4 32.18 35.20 5.11
C ARG A 4 31.88 34.67 3.71
N GLY A 5 32.28 33.43 3.44
CA GLY A 5 31.82 32.69 2.27
C GLY A 5 30.29 32.60 2.31
N ARG A 6 29.64 33.17 1.31
CA ARG A 6 28.17 33.22 1.17
C ARG A 6 27.58 31.80 1.17
N PRO A 7 26.69 31.41 2.11
CA PRO A 7 25.97 30.12 2.06
C PRO A 7 24.80 30.12 1.05
N PHE A 8 24.65 31.17 0.25
CA PHE A 8 23.45 31.51 -0.51
C PHE A 8 23.00 30.51 -1.61
N PRO A 9 23.86 29.84 -2.42
CA PRO A 9 23.37 29.05 -3.54
C PRO A 9 22.68 27.75 -3.12
N ARG A 10 23.07 27.16 -1.97
CA ARG A 10 22.46 25.91 -1.48
C ARG A 10 21.08 26.12 -0.88
N VAL A 11 20.89 27.21 -0.13
CA VAL A 11 19.59 27.53 0.50
C VAL A 11 18.55 27.88 -0.56
N GLN A 12 18.93 28.63 -1.61
CA GLN A 12 18.03 28.96 -2.72
C GLN A 12 17.61 27.73 -3.52
N ALA A 13 18.54 26.80 -3.80
CA ALA A 13 18.22 25.55 -4.49
C ALA A 13 17.24 24.68 -3.69
N THR A 14 17.45 24.53 -2.38
CA THR A 14 16.50 23.80 -1.52
C THR A 14 15.15 24.52 -1.47
N ALA A 15 15.11 25.84 -1.34
CA ALA A 15 13.85 26.59 -1.30
C ALA A 15 13.05 26.43 -2.61
N LEU A 16 13.71 26.48 -3.77
CA LEU A 16 13.08 26.22 -5.07
C LEU A 16 12.56 24.79 -5.18
N LEU A 17 13.33 23.80 -4.72
CA LEU A 17 12.89 22.41 -4.68
C LEU A 17 11.68 22.23 -3.75
N THR A 18 11.70 22.84 -2.57
CA THR A 18 10.59 22.84 -1.63
C THR A 18 9.34 23.47 -2.25
N ALA A 19 9.47 24.59 -2.96
CA ALA A 19 8.36 25.22 -3.67
C ALA A 19 7.81 24.31 -4.78
N ALA A 20 8.68 23.65 -5.55
CA ALA A 20 8.26 22.72 -6.60
C ALA A 20 7.51 21.51 -6.02
N VAL A 21 8.01 20.91 -4.94
CA VAL A 21 7.33 19.80 -4.25
C VAL A 21 6.03 20.26 -3.61
N ALA A 22 6.01 21.44 -2.98
CA ALA A 22 4.79 22.03 -2.44
C ALA A 22 3.73 22.20 -3.54
N LEU A 23 4.10 22.74 -4.70
CA LEU A 23 3.19 22.89 -5.82
C LEU A 23 2.68 21.52 -6.32
N ALA A 24 3.57 20.55 -6.52
CA ALA A 24 3.21 19.23 -7.03
C ALA A 24 2.29 18.43 -6.08
N VAL A 25 2.48 18.59 -4.76
CA VAL A 25 1.73 17.85 -3.72
C VAL A 25 0.46 18.58 -3.30
N LEU A 26 0.51 19.90 -3.12
CA LEU A 26 -0.61 20.68 -2.59
C LEU A 26 -1.60 21.07 -3.69
N SER A 27 -1.20 21.18 -4.95
CA SER A 27 -2.14 21.57 -6.03
C SER A 27 -3.24 20.54 -6.30
N PRO A 28 -3.00 19.20 -6.32
CA PRO A 28 -4.07 18.23 -6.47
C PRO A 28 -5.02 18.22 -5.25
N ILE A 29 -4.48 18.34 -4.04
CA ILE A 29 -5.31 18.40 -2.82
C ILE A 29 -6.10 19.72 -2.79
N GLY A 30 -5.46 20.82 -3.19
CA GLY A 30 -6.05 22.15 -3.23
C GLY A 30 -7.20 22.25 -4.24
N ILE A 31 -7.09 21.63 -5.42
CA ILE A 31 -8.18 21.64 -6.41
C ILE A 31 -9.38 20.82 -5.92
N LEU A 32 -9.14 19.70 -5.22
CA LEU A 32 -10.21 18.92 -4.59
C LEU A 32 -10.89 19.71 -3.47
N LEU A 33 -10.11 20.30 -2.55
CA LEU A 33 -10.63 21.11 -1.46
C LEU A 33 -11.41 22.33 -2.00
N TYR A 34 -10.90 22.98 -3.05
CA TYR A 34 -11.61 24.10 -3.66
C TYR A 34 -12.92 23.63 -4.30
N GLN A 35 -12.91 22.55 -5.07
CA GLN A 35 -14.10 22.01 -5.72
C GLN A 35 -15.14 21.49 -4.71
N SER A 36 -14.74 20.98 -3.54
CA SER A 36 -15.67 20.46 -2.54
C SER A 36 -16.48 21.56 -1.84
N LEU A 37 -16.02 22.81 -1.92
CA LEU A 37 -16.67 23.99 -1.37
C LEU A 37 -17.56 24.72 -2.39
N LEU A 38 -17.74 24.17 -3.59
CA LEU A 38 -18.51 24.79 -4.68
C LEU A 38 -19.79 24.02 -4.99
N THR A 39 -20.85 24.74 -5.36
CA THR A 39 -22.12 24.15 -5.85
C THR A 39 -22.05 23.58 -7.26
N ALA A 40 -21.12 24.09 -8.08
CA ALA A 40 -20.95 23.73 -9.48
C ALA A 40 -19.47 23.47 -9.77
N PRO A 41 -19.10 22.92 -10.94
CA PRO A 41 -17.71 22.76 -11.31
C PRO A 41 -16.95 24.08 -11.24
N PHE A 42 -15.69 24.07 -10.82
CA PHE A 42 -14.91 25.29 -10.60
C PHE A 42 -14.67 26.11 -11.87
N PHE A 43 -14.88 25.52 -13.05
CA PHE A 43 -14.84 26.18 -14.34
C PHE A 43 -16.21 26.71 -14.81
N ALA A 44 -17.30 26.41 -14.10
CA ALA A 44 -18.63 26.89 -14.43
C ALA A 44 -18.86 28.33 -13.91
N PRO A 45 -19.56 29.19 -14.68
CA PRO A 45 -19.89 30.55 -14.24
C PRO A 45 -20.93 30.57 -13.11
N THR A 46 -21.73 29.52 -12.97
CA THR A 46 -22.79 29.38 -11.97
C THR A 46 -22.30 28.97 -10.58
N LYS A 47 -20.99 28.75 -10.40
CA LYS A 47 -20.42 28.27 -9.14
C LYS A 47 -20.63 29.28 -8.01
N ARG A 48 -21.03 28.77 -6.85
CA ARG A 48 -21.14 29.52 -5.59
C ARG A 48 -20.44 28.75 -4.49
N LEU A 49 -19.90 29.46 -3.51
CA LEU A 49 -19.37 28.82 -2.31
C LEU A 49 -20.53 28.30 -1.47
N ALA A 50 -20.58 26.99 -1.23
CA ALA A 50 -21.57 26.36 -0.38
C ALA A 50 -21.08 25.01 0.12
N LEU A 51 -21.62 24.57 1.26
CA LEU A 51 -21.37 23.24 1.83
C LEU A 51 -22.46 22.22 1.44
N GLU A 52 -23.19 22.49 0.35
CA GLU A 52 -24.28 21.64 -0.15
C GLU A 52 -23.81 20.22 -0.47
N ALA A 53 -22.59 20.07 -1.01
CA ALA A 53 -22.01 18.76 -1.29
C ALA A 53 -21.85 17.91 -0.03
N TYR A 54 -21.38 18.52 1.06
CA TYR A 54 -21.27 17.86 2.36
C TYR A 54 -22.64 17.54 2.95
N ARG A 55 -23.60 18.46 2.85
CA ARG A 55 -24.98 18.21 3.28
C ARG A 55 -25.59 17.02 2.54
N TYR A 56 -25.41 16.94 1.22
CA TYR A 56 -25.90 15.83 0.41
C TYR A 56 -25.29 14.50 0.87
N ILE A 57 -23.95 14.44 0.98
CA ILE A 57 -23.23 13.21 1.35
C ILE A 57 -23.60 12.76 2.77
N PHE A 58 -23.73 13.68 3.73
CA PHE A 58 -24.17 13.36 5.09
C PHE A 58 -25.67 13.05 5.22
N GLN A 59 -26.43 13.16 4.13
CA GLN A 59 -27.83 12.73 4.07
C GLN A 59 -28.03 11.50 3.19
N ASP A 60 -27.00 11.08 2.44
CA ASP A 60 -27.06 9.95 1.53
C ASP A 60 -26.84 8.61 2.27
N PRO A 61 -27.84 7.72 2.36
CA PRO A 61 -27.69 6.41 2.98
C PRO A 61 -26.61 5.55 2.31
N TYR A 62 -26.42 5.67 0.99
CA TYR A 62 -25.41 4.90 0.27
C TYR A 62 -23.99 5.28 0.69
N PHE A 63 -23.76 6.55 1.03
CA PHE A 63 -22.46 6.98 1.54
C PHE A 63 -22.15 6.36 2.91
N PHE A 64 -23.11 6.34 3.84
CA PHE A 64 -22.91 5.72 5.16
C PHE A 64 -22.77 4.21 5.08
N GLU A 65 -23.52 3.54 4.20
CA GLU A 65 -23.35 2.13 3.94
C GLU A 65 -21.95 1.83 3.39
N ALA A 66 -21.50 2.62 2.41
CA ALA A 66 -20.16 2.52 1.85
C ALA A 66 -19.06 2.77 2.90
N LEU A 67 -19.27 3.74 3.79
CA LEU A 67 -18.36 4.04 4.91
C LEU A 67 -18.28 2.88 5.89
N LYS A 68 -19.44 2.34 6.30
CA LYS A 68 -19.54 1.17 7.18
C LYS A 68 -18.86 -0.06 6.56
N ASN A 69 -19.14 -0.36 5.30
CA ASN A 69 -18.55 -1.50 4.60
C ASN A 69 -17.02 -1.37 4.48
N SER A 70 -16.51 -0.17 4.20
CA SER A 70 -15.06 0.09 4.15
C SER A 70 -14.41 -0.11 5.51
N PHE A 71 -15.04 0.38 6.57
CA PHE A 71 -14.57 0.18 7.93
C PHE A 71 -14.59 -1.31 8.34
N LEU A 72 -15.66 -2.03 8.03
CA LEU A 72 -15.78 -3.47 8.32
C LEU A 72 -14.77 -4.31 7.53
N ILE A 73 -14.51 -3.97 6.26
CA ILE A 73 -13.45 -4.60 5.47
C ILE A 73 -12.09 -4.29 6.09
N GLY A 74 -11.79 -3.03 6.44
CA GLY A 74 -10.55 -2.66 7.11
C GLY A 74 -10.36 -3.38 8.45
N LEU A 75 -11.41 -3.54 9.25
CA LEU A 75 -11.38 -4.35 10.47
C LEU A 75 -11.13 -5.83 10.19
N GLY A 76 -11.77 -6.40 9.17
CA GLY A 76 -11.51 -7.79 8.77
C GLY A 76 -10.07 -7.98 8.26
N MET A 77 -9.52 -6.99 7.55
CA MET A 77 -8.11 -6.97 7.16
C MET A 77 -7.20 -6.95 8.37
N VAL A 78 -7.49 -6.13 9.40
CA VAL A 78 -6.75 -6.15 10.67
C VAL A 78 -6.85 -7.53 11.32
N GLY A 79 -8.06 -8.08 11.45
CA GLY A 79 -8.31 -9.36 12.10
C GLY A 79 -7.66 -10.57 11.44
N VAL A 80 -7.41 -10.52 10.12
CA VAL A 80 -6.78 -11.60 9.36
C VAL A 80 -5.31 -11.33 9.11
N ALA A 81 -4.97 -10.18 8.54
CA ALA A 81 -3.61 -9.89 8.09
C ALA A 81 -2.63 -9.70 9.25
N VAL A 82 -3.06 -9.05 10.36
CA VAL A 82 -2.15 -8.80 11.48
C VAL A 82 -1.74 -10.09 12.18
N PRO A 83 -2.66 -10.99 12.58
CA PRO A 83 -2.27 -12.25 13.20
C PRO A 83 -1.45 -13.14 12.26
N LEU A 84 -1.90 -13.35 11.02
CA LEU A 84 -1.22 -14.23 10.07
C LEU A 84 0.13 -13.67 9.63
N GLY A 85 0.21 -12.39 9.27
CA GLY A 85 1.46 -11.76 8.85
C GLY A 85 2.51 -11.73 9.96
N SER A 86 2.08 -11.51 11.20
CA SER A 86 2.98 -11.53 12.36
C SER A 86 3.46 -12.94 12.68
N LEU A 87 2.56 -13.93 12.62
CA LEU A 87 2.90 -15.34 12.79
C LEU A 87 3.90 -15.80 11.73
N PHE A 88 3.65 -15.48 10.46
CA PHE A 88 4.53 -15.86 9.36
C PHE A 88 5.88 -15.13 9.43
N ALA A 89 5.90 -13.86 9.83
CA ALA A 89 7.14 -13.13 10.09
C ALA A 89 7.96 -13.81 11.19
N PHE A 90 7.33 -14.20 12.30
CA PHE A 90 8.01 -14.92 13.37
C PHE A 90 8.54 -16.28 12.88
N LEU A 91 7.73 -17.08 12.19
CA LEU A 91 8.14 -18.40 11.70
C LEU A 91 9.30 -18.30 10.71
N VAL A 92 9.23 -17.41 9.72
CA VAL A 92 10.26 -17.30 8.68
C VAL A 92 11.56 -16.70 9.22
N VAL A 93 11.50 -15.71 10.12
CA VAL A 93 12.68 -14.99 10.60
C VAL A 93 13.35 -15.69 11.81
N LYS A 94 12.56 -16.14 12.78
CA LYS A 94 13.06 -16.59 14.09
C LYS A 94 13.17 -18.10 14.26
N THR A 95 12.73 -18.91 13.29
CA THR A 95 12.69 -20.39 13.45
C THR A 95 13.49 -21.13 12.39
N ASP A 96 13.63 -22.46 12.58
CA ASP A 96 14.25 -23.39 11.62
C ASP A 96 13.26 -23.90 10.54
N LEU A 97 12.27 -23.08 10.16
CA LEU A 97 11.26 -23.43 9.16
C LEU A 97 11.90 -23.88 7.84
N PRO A 98 11.55 -25.08 7.31
CA PRO A 98 12.05 -25.52 6.02
C PRO A 98 11.53 -24.61 4.90
N PHE A 99 12.31 -24.44 3.84
CA PHE A 99 11.96 -23.61 2.68
C PHE A 99 11.66 -22.13 2.98
N ALA A 100 12.11 -21.59 4.12
CA ALA A 100 11.86 -20.22 4.56
C ALA A 100 12.06 -19.16 3.46
N ARG A 101 13.13 -19.27 2.65
CA ARG A 101 13.40 -18.36 1.52
C ARG A 101 12.35 -18.43 0.42
N LEU A 102 11.90 -19.63 0.07
CA LEU A 102 10.83 -19.81 -0.93
C LEU A 102 9.51 -19.25 -0.40
N PHE A 103 9.19 -19.53 0.86
CA PHE A 103 8.00 -18.98 1.50
C PHE A 103 8.02 -17.47 1.59
N GLU A 104 9.16 -16.86 1.92
CA GLU A 104 9.34 -15.41 1.89
C GLU A 104 9.03 -14.83 0.51
N LEU A 105 9.60 -15.39 -0.55
CA LEU A 105 9.33 -14.94 -1.93
C LEU A 105 7.84 -15.06 -2.31
N LEU A 106 7.22 -16.21 -2.00
CA LEU A 106 5.81 -16.46 -2.30
C LEU A 106 4.86 -15.63 -1.44
N LEU A 107 5.22 -15.35 -0.19
CA LEU A 107 4.46 -14.47 0.70
C LEU A 107 4.37 -13.08 0.10
N LEU A 108 5.46 -12.55 -0.44
CA LEU A 108 5.52 -11.20 -1.03
C LEU A 108 4.85 -11.09 -2.40
N ALA A 109 4.61 -12.21 -3.09
CA ALA A 109 4.06 -12.24 -4.45
C ALA A 109 2.75 -11.42 -4.63
N PRO A 110 1.75 -11.46 -3.73
CA PRO A 110 0.50 -10.71 -3.88
C PRO A 110 0.67 -9.20 -3.99
N ILE A 111 1.75 -8.62 -3.41
CA ILE A 111 2.01 -7.17 -3.50
C ILE A 111 2.25 -6.75 -4.96
N PHE A 112 2.77 -7.65 -5.79
CA PHE A 112 3.08 -7.40 -7.20
C PHE A 112 1.89 -7.68 -8.12
N ILE A 113 0.80 -8.25 -7.60
CA ILE A 113 -0.38 -8.62 -8.39
C ILE A 113 -1.48 -7.60 -8.12
N SER A 114 -2.09 -7.08 -9.19
CA SER A 114 -3.24 -6.17 -9.07
C SER A 114 -4.37 -6.80 -8.26
N ALA A 115 -4.95 -6.03 -7.33
CA ALA A 115 -6.12 -6.44 -6.56
C ALA A 115 -7.32 -6.87 -7.44
N ILE A 116 -7.46 -6.28 -8.63
CA ILE A 116 -8.49 -6.69 -9.61
C ILE A 116 -8.18 -8.09 -10.15
N ILE A 117 -6.92 -8.34 -10.52
CA ILE A 117 -6.49 -9.65 -11.04
C ILE A 117 -6.66 -10.73 -9.96
N LEU A 118 -6.27 -10.43 -8.71
CA LEU A 118 -6.53 -11.34 -7.58
C LEU A 118 -8.03 -11.58 -7.39
N GLY A 119 -8.86 -10.53 -7.43
CA GLY A 119 -10.32 -10.65 -7.32
C GLY A 119 -10.92 -11.56 -8.41
N ILE A 120 -10.50 -11.38 -9.66
CA ILE A 120 -10.90 -12.26 -10.77
C ILE A 120 -10.40 -13.69 -10.54
N GLY A 121 -9.16 -13.86 -10.08
CA GLY A 121 -8.61 -15.17 -9.72
C GLY A 121 -9.43 -15.88 -8.64
N PHE A 122 -9.85 -15.16 -7.60
CA PHE A 122 -10.76 -15.69 -6.59
C PHE A 122 -12.14 -16.05 -7.16
N ILE A 123 -12.67 -15.30 -8.11
CA ILE A 123 -13.92 -15.67 -8.82
C ILE A 123 -13.74 -16.96 -9.61
N VAL A 124 -12.65 -17.08 -10.39
CA VAL A 124 -12.39 -18.27 -11.21
C VAL A 124 -12.10 -19.50 -10.35
N ALA A 125 -11.47 -19.33 -9.18
CA ALA A 125 -11.18 -20.43 -8.28
C ALA A 125 -12.38 -20.81 -7.40
N PHE A 126 -12.96 -19.84 -6.69
CA PHE A 126 -13.91 -20.05 -5.59
C PHE A 126 -15.31 -19.48 -5.86
N GLY A 127 -15.56 -18.88 -7.03
CA GLY A 127 -16.90 -18.47 -7.43
C GLY A 127 -17.85 -19.67 -7.60
N PRO A 128 -19.16 -19.46 -7.83
CA PRO A 128 -20.13 -20.53 -7.97
C PRO A 128 -19.76 -21.55 -9.06
N ALA A 129 -19.22 -21.08 -10.18
CA ALA A 129 -18.70 -21.92 -11.25
C ALA A 129 -17.17 -22.06 -11.20
N GLY A 130 -16.53 -21.81 -10.06
CA GLY A 130 -15.07 -21.84 -9.94
C GLY A 130 -14.53 -23.27 -9.85
N PHE A 131 -13.31 -23.51 -10.32
CA PHE A 131 -12.76 -24.88 -10.37
C PHE A 131 -12.60 -25.55 -8.99
N VAL A 132 -12.34 -24.77 -7.93
CA VAL A 132 -12.32 -25.30 -6.55
C VAL A 132 -13.73 -25.59 -6.07
N SER A 133 -14.67 -24.70 -6.37
CA SER A 133 -16.09 -24.89 -6.03
C SER A 133 -16.66 -26.13 -6.71
N SER A 134 -16.41 -26.32 -8.00
CA SER A 134 -16.85 -27.52 -8.75
C SER A 134 -16.22 -28.80 -8.21
N LEU A 135 -14.95 -28.77 -7.80
CA LEU A 135 -14.31 -29.93 -7.15
C LEU A 135 -14.99 -30.27 -5.82
N VAL A 136 -15.26 -29.27 -4.98
CA VAL A 136 -15.92 -29.48 -3.69
C VAL A 136 -17.38 -29.90 -3.84
N GLU A 137 -18.09 -29.35 -4.82
CA GLU A 137 -19.44 -29.80 -5.17
C GLU A 137 -19.43 -31.27 -5.63
N GLY A 138 -18.47 -31.69 -6.44
CA GLY A 138 -18.34 -33.10 -6.86
C GLY A 138 -18.01 -34.06 -5.71
N LEU A 139 -17.26 -33.61 -4.71
CA LEU A 139 -16.86 -34.41 -3.55
C LEU A 139 -17.91 -34.43 -2.42
N PHE A 140 -18.59 -33.32 -2.18
CA PHE A 140 -19.44 -33.11 -1.00
C PHE A 140 -20.90 -32.77 -1.34
N GLY A 141 -21.25 -32.66 -2.63
CA GLY A 141 -22.61 -32.37 -3.12
C GLY A 141 -23.07 -30.92 -2.94
N GLN A 142 -22.28 -30.07 -2.28
CA GLN A 142 -22.61 -28.67 -2.03
C GLN A 142 -21.35 -27.81 -1.85
N VAL A 143 -21.45 -26.53 -2.17
CA VAL A 143 -20.38 -25.53 -1.95
C VAL A 143 -20.72 -24.70 -0.72
N PRO A 144 -19.97 -24.83 0.41
CA PRO A 144 -20.34 -24.21 1.68
C PRO A 144 -19.91 -22.74 1.81
N TRP A 145 -19.58 -22.06 0.71
CA TRP A 145 -19.07 -20.67 0.74
C TRP A 145 -19.68 -19.77 -0.33
N SER A 146 -19.61 -18.46 -0.08
CA SER A 146 -19.92 -17.41 -1.05
C SER A 146 -18.91 -16.27 -0.94
N ILE A 147 -18.18 -16.01 -2.01
CA ILE A 147 -17.14 -14.99 -2.08
C ILE A 147 -17.66 -13.56 -2.28
N TYR A 148 -18.96 -13.41 -2.54
CA TYR A 148 -19.61 -12.13 -2.84
C TYR A 148 -20.25 -11.48 -1.61
N THR A 149 -19.93 -11.97 -0.40
CA THR A 149 -20.44 -11.43 0.87
C THR A 149 -19.42 -10.50 1.50
N LEU A 150 -19.88 -9.53 2.30
CA LEU A 150 -18.97 -8.56 2.96
C LEU A 150 -17.90 -9.27 3.83
N PRO A 151 -18.22 -10.30 4.64
CA PRO A 151 -17.21 -11.03 5.39
C PRO A 151 -16.20 -11.75 4.49
N ALA A 152 -16.65 -12.35 3.38
CA ALA A 152 -15.74 -13.02 2.45
C ALA A 152 -14.81 -12.02 1.76
N ILE A 153 -15.30 -10.85 1.34
CA ILE A 153 -14.47 -9.77 0.79
C ILE A 153 -13.44 -9.32 1.83
N ALA A 154 -13.84 -9.15 3.09
CA ALA A 154 -12.95 -8.75 4.17
C ALA A 154 -11.86 -9.81 4.46
N ILE A 155 -12.21 -11.10 4.42
CA ILE A 155 -11.27 -12.22 4.58
C ILE A 155 -10.30 -12.28 3.38
N ILE A 156 -10.81 -12.21 2.15
CA ILE A 156 -9.97 -12.22 0.94
C ILE A 156 -9.03 -11.01 0.93
N ALA A 157 -9.53 -9.82 1.28
CA ALA A 157 -8.71 -8.63 1.45
C ALA A 157 -7.64 -8.84 2.52
N GLY A 158 -8.00 -9.39 3.68
CA GLY A 158 -7.05 -9.70 4.74
C GLY A 158 -5.97 -10.70 4.31
N LEU A 159 -6.36 -11.82 3.69
CA LEU A 159 -5.44 -12.84 3.16
C LEU A 159 -4.47 -12.25 2.14
N THR A 160 -4.97 -11.47 1.19
CA THR A 160 -4.12 -10.84 0.15
C THR A 160 -3.22 -9.74 0.70
N HIS A 161 -3.50 -9.19 1.88
CA HIS A 161 -2.72 -8.12 2.52
C HIS A 161 -1.82 -8.58 3.69
N VAL A 162 -1.83 -9.87 4.04
CA VAL A 162 -0.83 -10.50 4.92
C VAL A 162 0.62 -10.07 4.61
N PRO A 163 1.09 -9.98 3.35
CA PRO A 163 2.48 -9.62 3.09
C PRO A 163 2.88 -8.21 3.53
N TYR A 164 1.95 -7.26 3.58
CA TYR A 164 2.24 -5.94 4.10
C TYR A 164 2.61 -6.01 5.58
N VAL A 165 1.82 -6.74 6.37
CA VAL A 165 2.12 -6.97 7.80
C VAL A 165 3.41 -7.75 7.96
N TYR A 166 3.60 -8.82 7.18
CA TYR A 166 4.82 -9.62 7.19
C TYR A 166 6.07 -8.73 7.02
N LEU A 167 6.10 -7.84 6.02
CA LEU A 167 7.25 -6.97 5.75
C LEU A 167 7.62 -6.09 6.94
N TYR A 168 6.64 -5.41 7.54
CA TYR A 168 6.89 -4.52 8.67
C TYR A 168 7.31 -5.30 9.92
N VAL A 169 6.62 -6.40 10.22
CA VAL A 169 6.89 -7.19 11.41
C VAL A 169 8.21 -7.95 11.29
N ALA A 170 8.51 -8.55 10.14
CA ALA A 170 9.77 -9.25 9.88
C ALA A 170 10.97 -8.30 10.00
N SER A 171 10.88 -7.10 9.43
CA SER A 171 11.93 -6.09 9.56
C SER A 171 12.15 -5.70 11.02
N THR A 172 11.10 -5.51 11.82
CA THR A 172 11.27 -5.20 13.25
C THR A 172 11.86 -6.38 14.02
N ILE A 173 11.38 -7.61 13.78
CA ILE A 173 11.89 -8.83 14.43
C ILE A 173 13.38 -9.03 14.15
N GLN A 174 13.84 -8.76 12.92
CA GLN A 174 15.25 -8.86 12.54
C GLN A 174 16.16 -7.86 13.28
N ASN A 175 15.60 -6.73 13.71
CA ASN A 175 16.30 -5.67 14.42
C ASN A 175 16.21 -5.77 15.96
N VAL A 176 15.52 -6.79 16.49
CA VAL A 176 15.49 -7.07 17.93
C VAL A 176 16.86 -7.57 18.39
N ASP A 177 17.42 -6.96 19.43
CA ASP A 177 18.71 -7.35 20.01
C ASP A 177 18.66 -8.80 20.55
N ALA A 178 19.49 -9.66 19.97
CA ALA A 178 19.57 -11.07 20.34
C ALA A 178 20.01 -11.27 21.80
N SER A 179 20.77 -10.33 22.38
CA SER A 179 21.24 -10.42 23.77
C SER A 179 20.11 -10.40 24.78
N LEU A 180 18.99 -9.71 24.50
CA LEU A 180 17.81 -9.72 25.37
C LEU A 180 17.15 -11.10 25.39
N GLU A 181 17.11 -11.76 24.23
CA GLU A 181 16.54 -13.09 24.12
C GLU A 181 17.46 -14.16 24.73
N GLU A 182 18.78 -14.00 24.57
CA GLU A 182 19.79 -14.85 25.22
C GLU A 182 19.79 -14.69 26.74
N ALA A 183 19.73 -13.46 27.25
CA ALA A 183 19.64 -13.19 28.68
C ALA A 183 18.40 -13.85 29.30
N ALA A 184 17.26 -13.78 28.61
CA ALA A 184 16.06 -14.48 29.04
C ALA A 184 16.24 -16.00 29.04
N ARG A 185 16.91 -16.58 28.03
CA ARG A 185 17.23 -18.03 27.99
C ARG A 185 18.17 -18.45 29.12
N VAL A 186 19.21 -17.66 29.41
CA VAL A 186 20.14 -17.88 30.52
C VAL A 186 19.42 -17.81 31.88
N ALA A 187 18.43 -16.93 32.00
CA ALA A 187 17.53 -16.85 33.15
C ALA A 187 16.50 -18.01 33.25
N GLY A 188 16.57 -19.00 32.35
CA GLY A 188 15.72 -20.19 32.37
C GLY A 188 14.43 -20.07 31.56
N ALA A 189 14.23 -19.00 30.79
CA ALA A 189 13.03 -18.85 29.95
C ALA A 189 13.06 -19.82 28.76
N ARG A 190 11.95 -20.55 28.59
CA ARG A 190 11.70 -21.44 27.43
C ARG A 190 11.45 -20.61 26.16
N PRO A 191 11.65 -21.17 24.95
CA PRO A 191 11.44 -20.46 23.68
C PRO A 191 10.12 -19.68 23.56
N PHE A 192 9.00 -20.26 24.02
CA PHE A 192 7.70 -19.59 24.01
C PHE A 192 7.63 -18.41 25.00
N GLN A 193 8.27 -18.55 26.17
CA GLN A 193 8.35 -17.47 27.17
C GLN A 193 9.22 -16.33 26.64
N VAL A 194 10.30 -16.62 25.91
CA VAL A 194 11.11 -15.60 25.23
C VAL A 194 10.29 -14.90 24.14
N ALA A 195 9.60 -15.67 23.29
CA ALA A 195 8.79 -15.12 22.20
C ALA A 195 7.68 -14.19 22.71
N VAL A 196 6.94 -14.58 23.75
CA VAL A 196 5.82 -13.79 24.30
C VAL A 196 6.28 -12.73 25.31
N GLY A 197 7.31 -13.02 26.10
CA GLY A 197 7.78 -12.15 27.19
C GLY A 197 8.81 -11.11 26.77
N VAL A 198 9.55 -11.36 25.69
CA VAL A 198 10.62 -10.47 25.19
C VAL A 198 10.31 -10.00 23.77
N THR A 199 10.22 -10.92 22.81
CA THR A 199 10.11 -10.56 21.39
C THR A 199 8.79 -9.83 21.07
N LEU A 200 7.64 -10.37 21.48
CA LEU A 200 6.32 -9.80 21.17
C LEU A 200 6.13 -8.37 21.73
N PRO A 201 6.51 -8.06 22.98
CA PRO A 201 6.50 -6.69 23.49
C PRO A 201 7.35 -5.73 22.65
N LEU A 202 8.55 -6.15 22.23
CA LEU A 202 9.46 -5.34 21.41
C LEU A 202 8.92 -5.12 19.99
N VAL A 203 8.14 -6.05 19.47
CA VAL A 203 7.52 -5.99 18.13
C VAL A 203 6.16 -5.28 18.16
N ARG A 204 5.57 -5.06 19.34
CA ARG A 204 4.25 -4.42 19.51
C ARG A 204 4.08 -3.09 18.75
N PRO A 205 5.07 -2.18 18.68
CA PRO A 205 4.94 -0.96 17.87
C PRO A 205 4.70 -1.27 16.39
N ALA A 206 5.37 -2.30 15.84
CA ALA A 206 5.17 -2.73 14.45
C ALA A 206 3.78 -3.36 14.24
N LEU A 207 3.24 -4.06 15.24
CA LEU A 207 1.87 -4.60 15.20
C LEU A 207 0.83 -3.48 15.15
N ILE A 208 0.97 -2.46 16.01
CA ILE A 208 0.06 -1.30 16.04
C ILE A 208 0.15 -0.51 14.74
N TYR A 209 1.38 -0.27 14.27
CA TYR A 209 1.61 0.35 12.98
C TYR A 209 0.91 -0.42 11.86
N SER A 210 1.07 -1.75 11.83
CA SER A 210 0.48 -2.62 10.82
C SER A 210 -1.05 -2.67 10.90
N ALA A 211 -1.63 -2.69 12.10
CA ALA A 211 -3.08 -2.65 12.28
C ALA A 211 -3.70 -1.37 11.72
N ILE A 212 -3.09 -0.21 12.02
CA ILE A 212 -3.61 1.07 11.51
C ILE A 212 -3.35 1.20 10.01
N LEU A 213 -2.24 0.64 9.51
CA LEU A 213 -1.98 0.55 8.07
C LEU A 213 -3.04 -0.31 7.37
N MET A 214 -3.44 -1.45 7.93
CA MET A 214 -4.49 -2.28 7.34
C MET A 214 -5.84 -1.58 7.33
N LEU A 215 -6.17 -0.84 8.39
CA LEU A 215 -7.39 -0.04 8.44
C LEU A 215 -7.38 1.08 7.38
N LEU A 216 -6.23 1.77 7.23
CA LEU A 216 -6.02 2.77 6.19
C LEU A 216 -6.23 2.13 4.81
N LEU A 217 -5.51 1.05 4.48
CA LEU A 217 -5.64 0.35 3.20
C LEU A 217 -7.06 -0.19 2.95
N GLY A 218 -7.81 -0.54 3.99
CA GLY A 218 -9.23 -0.91 3.89
C GLY A 218 -10.12 0.22 3.36
N PHE A 219 -9.86 1.48 3.76
CA PHE A 219 -10.53 2.65 3.20
C PHE A 219 -10.07 2.99 1.79
N GLU A 220 -8.87 2.56 1.38
CA GLU A 220 -8.34 2.75 0.03
C GLU A 220 -8.70 1.60 -0.92
N LEU A 221 -9.24 0.50 -0.39
CA LEU A 221 -9.44 -0.72 -1.14
C LEU A 221 -10.52 -0.51 -2.21
N PHE A 222 -10.13 -0.66 -3.48
CA PHE A 222 -11.02 -0.46 -4.62
C PHE A 222 -11.19 -1.73 -5.44
N GLY A 223 -10.08 -2.38 -5.83
CA GLY A 223 -10.11 -3.48 -6.81
C GLY A 223 -10.92 -4.69 -6.37
N LEU A 224 -10.71 -5.18 -5.14
CA LEU A 224 -11.44 -6.35 -4.62
C LEU A 224 -12.95 -6.06 -4.46
N PRO A 225 -13.39 -4.97 -3.80
CA PRO A 225 -14.81 -4.61 -3.73
C PRO A 225 -15.45 -4.35 -5.10
N LEU A 226 -14.72 -3.77 -6.05
CA LEU A 226 -15.25 -3.55 -7.41
C LEU A 226 -15.61 -4.87 -8.10
N VAL A 227 -14.78 -5.90 -7.93
CA VAL A 227 -14.97 -7.18 -8.63
C VAL A 227 -15.89 -8.13 -7.85
N LEU A 228 -15.76 -8.20 -6.53
CA LEU A 228 -16.50 -9.13 -5.69
C LEU A 228 -17.77 -8.53 -5.08
N GLY A 229 -17.79 -7.22 -4.80
CA GLY A 229 -18.92 -6.56 -4.16
C GLY A 229 -20.06 -6.24 -5.13
N ASP A 230 -19.75 -6.01 -6.40
CA ASP A 230 -20.71 -5.56 -7.41
C ASP A 230 -21.89 -6.52 -7.60
N ALA A 231 -21.60 -7.83 -7.61
CA ALA A 231 -22.61 -8.88 -7.78
C ALA A 231 -23.72 -8.87 -6.70
N LYS A 232 -23.46 -8.25 -5.54
CA LYS A 232 -24.40 -8.13 -4.42
C LYS A 232 -24.66 -6.68 -4.00
N GLY A 233 -24.23 -5.70 -4.80
CA GLY A 233 -24.39 -4.27 -4.49
C GLY A 233 -23.59 -3.81 -3.27
N ILE A 234 -22.56 -4.54 -2.85
CA ILE A 234 -21.73 -4.16 -1.71
C ILE A 234 -20.79 -3.04 -2.16
N MET A 235 -21.14 -1.81 -1.79
CA MET A 235 -20.32 -0.66 -2.06
C MET A 235 -19.41 -0.32 -0.87
N VAL A 236 -18.19 0.09 -1.18
CA VAL A 236 -17.22 0.75 -0.30
C VAL A 236 -17.00 2.20 -0.75
N VAL A 237 -16.40 3.05 0.06
CA VAL A 237 -16.30 4.51 -0.20
C VAL A 237 -15.58 4.79 -1.54
N THR A 238 -14.57 4.00 -1.90
CA THR A 238 -13.86 4.13 -3.18
C THR A 238 -14.74 3.76 -4.38
N THR A 239 -15.55 2.71 -4.28
CA THR A 239 -16.50 2.33 -5.34
C THR A 239 -17.68 3.28 -5.42
N TYR A 240 -18.11 3.84 -4.28
CA TYR A 240 -19.12 4.90 -4.23
C TYR A 240 -18.61 6.16 -4.94
N LEU A 241 -17.37 6.60 -4.64
CA LEU A 241 -16.72 7.70 -5.35
C LEU A 241 -16.66 7.44 -6.87
N TYR A 242 -16.32 6.22 -7.28
CA TYR A 242 -16.27 5.83 -8.69
C TYR A 242 -17.66 5.85 -9.37
N ARG A 243 -18.72 5.48 -8.65
CA ARG A 243 -20.08 5.34 -9.19
C ARG A 243 -20.96 6.58 -9.01
N ILE A 244 -20.55 7.58 -8.23
CA ILE A 244 -21.41 8.71 -7.85
C ILE A 244 -21.96 9.49 -9.06
N THR A 245 -21.21 9.57 -10.16
CA THR A 245 -21.67 10.19 -11.42
C THR A 245 -22.75 9.36 -12.10
N ALA A 246 -22.63 8.04 -12.09
CA ALA A 246 -23.64 7.13 -12.60
C ALA A 246 -24.91 7.15 -11.73
N ILE A 247 -24.75 7.22 -10.40
CA ILE A 247 -25.87 7.30 -9.43
C ILE A 247 -26.66 8.59 -9.60
N THR A 248 -25.98 9.73 -9.78
CA THR A 248 -26.61 11.05 -9.88
C THR A 248 -27.05 11.41 -11.30
N GLY A 249 -26.71 10.61 -12.31
CA GLY A 249 -27.05 10.84 -13.71
C GLY A 249 -26.43 12.11 -14.33
N SER A 250 -25.50 12.76 -13.63
CA SER A 250 -24.88 14.01 -14.07
C SER A 250 -23.43 14.13 -13.58
N SER A 251 -22.68 15.08 -14.13
CA SER A 251 -21.30 15.31 -13.71
C SER A 251 -21.24 15.97 -12.32
N ALA A 252 -21.23 15.14 -11.27
CA ALA A 252 -21.24 15.56 -9.87
C ALA A 252 -19.84 15.91 -9.32
N TYR A 253 -19.14 16.88 -9.93
CA TYR A 253 -17.76 17.28 -9.53
C TYR A 253 -17.66 17.68 -8.05
N HIS A 254 -18.62 18.45 -7.54
CA HIS A 254 -18.63 18.87 -6.14
C HIS A 254 -18.82 17.70 -5.17
N LEU A 255 -19.68 16.72 -5.51
CA LEU A 255 -19.87 15.53 -4.68
C LEU A 255 -18.63 14.64 -4.70
N MET A 256 -18.04 14.39 -5.89
CA MET A 256 -16.79 13.64 -6.01
C MET A 256 -15.67 14.25 -5.15
N ALA A 257 -15.56 15.59 -5.17
CA ALA A 257 -14.59 16.32 -4.36
C ALA A 257 -14.88 16.19 -2.85
N ALA A 258 -16.13 16.32 -2.43
CA ALA A 258 -16.50 16.21 -1.02
C ALA A 258 -16.31 14.79 -0.47
N VAL A 259 -16.64 13.74 -1.24
CA VAL A 259 -16.32 12.34 -0.88
C VAL A 259 -14.81 12.13 -0.80
N SER A 260 -14.07 12.66 -1.77
CA SER A 260 -12.60 12.60 -1.78
C SER A 260 -12.00 13.26 -0.55
N MET A 261 -12.52 14.42 -0.14
CA MET A 261 -12.09 15.10 1.09
C MET A 261 -12.46 14.31 2.34
N ALA A 262 -13.63 13.68 2.39
CA ALA A 262 -14.00 12.80 3.51
C ALA A 262 -13.01 11.63 3.65
N ILE A 263 -12.63 11.00 2.54
CA ILE A 263 -11.60 9.95 2.51
C ILE A 263 -10.26 10.48 3.04
N VAL A 264 -9.82 11.67 2.56
CA VAL A 264 -8.57 12.31 3.02
C VAL A 264 -8.59 12.60 4.52
N PHE A 265 -9.71 13.10 5.05
CA PHE A 265 -9.84 13.36 6.49
C PHE A 265 -9.80 12.07 7.31
N ILE A 266 -10.42 10.99 6.85
CA ILE A 266 -10.34 9.68 7.51
C ILE A 266 -8.88 9.19 7.51
N ALA A 267 -8.21 9.21 6.36
CA ALA A 267 -6.82 8.79 6.23
C ALA A 267 -5.89 9.62 7.14
N LEU A 268 -6.04 10.95 7.14
CA LEU A 268 -5.27 11.84 8.02
C LEU A 268 -5.51 11.53 9.50
N SER A 269 -6.76 11.32 9.91
CA SER A 269 -7.11 10.93 11.27
C SER A 269 -6.45 9.62 11.68
N LEU A 270 -6.41 8.62 10.80
CA LEU A 270 -5.72 7.35 11.05
C LEU A 270 -4.20 7.53 11.15
N VAL A 271 -3.60 8.38 10.30
CA VAL A 271 -2.17 8.70 10.38
C VAL A 271 -1.83 9.45 11.67
N VAL A 272 -2.66 10.40 12.10
CA VAL A 272 -2.49 11.11 13.37
C VAL A 272 -2.62 10.13 14.54
N LEU A 273 -3.62 9.25 14.53
CA LEU A 273 -3.79 8.20 15.52
C LEU A 273 -2.58 7.27 15.58
N GLN A 274 -2.05 6.87 14.42
CA GLN A 274 -0.84 6.06 14.31
C GLN A 274 0.37 6.75 14.97
N ARG A 275 0.62 8.01 14.62
CA ARG A 275 1.72 8.79 15.22
C ARG A 275 1.56 8.95 16.72
N TYR A 276 0.34 9.23 17.17
CA TYR A 276 0.04 9.39 18.59
C TYR A 276 0.28 8.10 19.40
N LEU A 277 -0.16 6.95 18.88
CA LEU A 277 0.02 5.66 19.54
C LEU A 277 1.49 5.22 19.56
N LEU A 278 2.24 5.50 18.49
CA LEU A 278 3.67 5.17 18.41
C LEU A 278 4.56 6.13 19.21
N GLY A 279 4.27 7.43 19.22
CA GLY A 279 5.03 8.42 20.00
C GLY A 279 4.98 8.16 21.50
N ARG A 280 3.91 7.54 22.01
CA ARG A 280 3.82 7.05 23.41
C ARG A 280 4.76 5.89 23.72
N MET A 281 5.33 5.25 22.70
CA MET A 281 6.19 4.08 22.81
C MET A 281 7.68 4.44 22.63
N GLU A 282 8.01 5.57 22.00
CA GLU A 282 9.40 5.96 21.65
C GLU A 282 10.36 6.00 22.86
N GLY A 283 9.88 6.20 24.09
CA GLY A 283 10.71 6.18 25.31
C GLY A 283 10.91 4.82 25.98
N ARG A 284 10.19 3.76 25.59
CA ARG A 284 10.24 2.43 26.25
C ARG A 284 10.96 1.35 25.45
N TYR A 285 11.30 1.60 24.19
CA TYR A 285 11.77 0.59 23.24
C TYR A 285 13.11 0.95 22.57
N VAL A 286 14.03 1.58 23.33
CA VAL A 286 15.40 1.94 22.89
C VAL A 286 16.30 0.70 22.67
N ALA A 287 15.78 -0.51 22.82
CA ALA A 287 16.51 -1.77 22.61
C ALA A 287 16.57 -2.22 21.14
N ILE A 288 16.67 -1.28 20.20
CA ILE A 288 17.06 -1.60 18.81
C ILE A 288 18.58 -1.42 18.75
N GLY A 289 19.29 -2.50 19.03
CA GLY A 289 20.75 -2.52 19.03
C GLY A 289 21.30 -2.16 17.66
N THR A 290 22.29 -1.26 17.61
CA THR A 290 23.00 -0.85 16.38
C THR A 290 23.98 -1.92 15.87
N ARG A 291 24.10 -3.06 16.56
CA ARG A 291 25.00 -4.16 16.21
C ARG A 291 24.16 -5.39 15.89
N GLY A 292 24.19 -5.80 14.62
CA GLY A 292 23.58 -7.03 14.15
C GLY A 292 24.27 -8.26 14.73
N TYR A 293 23.87 -8.65 15.95
CA TYR A 293 24.12 -10.01 16.41
C TYR A 293 23.19 -10.94 15.63
N ARG A 294 23.76 -12.01 15.07
CA ARG A 294 22.98 -13.06 14.40
C ARG A 294 21.95 -13.59 15.38
N THR A 295 20.68 -13.42 15.03
CA THR A 295 19.58 -13.97 15.79
C THR A 295 19.66 -15.48 15.76
N GLU A 296 19.82 -16.11 16.92
CA GLU A 296 19.79 -17.57 17.03
C GLU A 296 18.39 -18.07 16.67
N ARG A 297 18.30 -19.03 15.74
CA ARG A 297 17.00 -19.58 15.29
C ARG A 297 16.47 -20.56 16.33
N LEU A 298 15.20 -20.40 16.69
CA LEU A 298 14.47 -21.33 17.53
C LEU A 298 14.18 -22.63 16.78
N SER A 299 14.55 -23.77 17.36
CA SER A 299 14.22 -25.08 16.80
C SER A 299 12.74 -25.43 17.05
N LEU A 300 11.96 -25.61 15.99
CA LEU A 300 10.59 -26.12 16.05
C LEU A 300 10.52 -27.64 16.16
N GLY A 301 11.65 -28.34 15.96
CA GLY A 301 11.69 -29.80 15.95
C GLY A 301 10.75 -30.39 14.90
N ARG A 302 9.93 -31.38 15.27
CA ARG A 302 8.97 -32.01 14.34
C ARG A 302 7.85 -31.06 13.88
N LEU A 303 7.52 -30.03 14.68
CA LEU A 303 6.46 -29.07 14.35
C LEU A 303 6.82 -28.16 13.18
N ARG A 304 8.09 -28.11 12.76
CA ARG A 304 8.52 -27.33 11.58
C ARG A 304 7.76 -27.72 10.31
N TRP A 305 7.42 -29.00 10.17
CA TRP A 305 6.66 -29.52 9.04
C TRP A 305 5.18 -29.15 9.12
N VAL A 306 4.60 -29.14 10.33
CA VAL A 306 3.21 -28.69 10.52
C VAL A 306 3.07 -27.23 10.12
N TRP A 307 3.97 -26.37 10.62
CA TRP A 307 3.96 -24.95 10.28
C TRP A 307 4.27 -24.69 8.81
N ALA A 308 5.20 -25.45 8.21
CA ALA A 308 5.47 -25.36 6.77
C ALA A 308 4.25 -25.76 5.94
N THR A 309 3.51 -26.80 6.34
CA THR A 309 2.27 -27.22 5.67
C THR A 309 1.17 -26.18 5.82
N LEU A 310 0.98 -25.60 7.01
CA LEU A 310 -0.02 -24.54 7.23
C LEU A 310 0.30 -23.29 6.39
N LEU A 311 1.57 -22.89 6.33
CA LEU A 311 2.01 -21.78 5.49
C LEU A 311 1.85 -22.09 4.00
N ALA A 312 2.18 -23.31 3.58
CA ALA A 312 1.98 -23.77 2.21
C ALA A 312 0.49 -23.80 1.82
N LEU A 313 -0.40 -24.23 2.72
CA LEU A 313 -1.85 -24.22 2.51
C LEU A 313 -2.39 -22.79 2.39
N TYR A 314 -1.93 -21.89 3.25
CA TYR A 314 -2.25 -20.47 3.12
C TYR A 314 -1.81 -19.93 1.75
N LEU A 315 -0.55 -20.18 1.34
CA LEU A 315 -0.05 -19.73 0.04
C LEU A 315 -0.82 -20.35 -1.13
N LEU A 316 -1.22 -21.62 -0.99
CA LEU A 316 -2.05 -22.32 -1.96
C LEU A 316 -3.37 -21.56 -2.17
N VAL A 317 -4.07 -21.22 -1.09
CA VAL A 317 -5.38 -20.56 -1.15
C VAL A 317 -5.29 -19.08 -1.53
N ALA A 318 -4.36 -18.34 -0.91
CA ALA A 318 -4.29 -16.89 -1.05
C ALA A 318 -3.56 -16.43 -2.33
N VAL A 319 -2.67 -17.26 -2.88
CA VAL A 319 -1.79 -16.88 -3.99
C VAL A 319 -1.91 -17.83 -5.17
N VAL A 320 -1.61 -19.11 -4.95
CA VAL A 320 -1.45 -20.07 -6.05
C VAL A 320 -2.78 -20.31 -6.75
N LEU A 321 -3.87 -20.61 -6.03
CA LEU A 321 -5.17 -20.89 -6.64
C LEU A 321 -5.73 -19.69 -7.42
N PRO A 322 -5.74 -18.44 -6.90
CA PRO A 322 -6.15 -17.28 -7.68
C PRO A 322 -5.28 -17.05 -8.92
N VAL A 323 -3.95 -17.16 -8.81
CA VAL A 323 -3.03 -16.97 -9.95
C VAL A 323 -3.22 -18.06 -11.00
N LEU A 324 -3.30 -19.32 -10.57
CA LEU A 324 -3.60 -20.45 -11.45
C LEU A 324 -4.96 -20.27 -12.12
N GLY A 325 -5.96 -19.75 -11.41
CA GLY A 325 -7.27 -19.44 -11.99
C GLY A 325 -7.19 -18.44 -13.13
N VAL A 326 -6.42 -17.36 -12.97
CA VAL A 326 -6.22 -16.37 -14.04
C VAL A 326 -5.45 -16.97 -15.22
N VAL A 327 -4.37 -17.70 -14.95
CA VAL A 327 -3.58 -18.38 -15.99
C VAL A 327 -4.46 -19.37 -16.75
N PHE A 328 -5.19 -20.21 -16.04
CA PHE A 328 -6.10 -21.17 -16.64
C PHE A 328 -7.20 -20.48 -17.45
N ARG A 329 -7.78 -19.39 -16.93
CA ARG A 329 -8.80 -18.62 -17.66
C ARG A 329 -8.26 -18.01 -18.96
N SER A 330 -6.97 -17.68 -19.03
CA SER A 330 -6.34 -17.22 -20.28
C SER A 330 -6.11 -18.32 -21.33
N LEU A 331 -6.25 -19.60 -20.94
CA LEU A 331 -6.04 -20.77 -21.80
C LEU A 331 -7.34 -21.39 -22.30
N VAL A 332 -8.51 -20.87 -21.91
CA VAL A 332 -9.81 -21.47 -22.27
C VAL A 332 -10.78 -20.43 -22.85
N VAL A 333 -11.50 -20.81 -23.92
CA VAL A 333 -12.50 -19.94 -24.57
C VAL A 333 -13.71 -19.72 -23.67
N SER A 334 -14.24 -20.79 -23.09
CA SER A 334 -15.39 -20.79 -22.19
C SER A 334 -15.11 -21.67 -20.97
N TRP A 335 -15.86 -21.42 -19.90
CA TRP A 335 -15.70 -22.15 -18.65
C TRP A 335 -17.05 -22.28 -17.94
N GLY A 336 -17.32 -23.45 -17.37
CA GLY A 336 -18.53 -23.74 -16.61
C GLY A 336 -18.81 -25.24 -16.49
N PRO A 337 -19.84 -25.63 -15.72
CA PRO A 337 -20.29 -27.02 -15.62
C PRO A 337 -20.61 -27.60 -17.01
N GLY A 338 -20.12 -28.82 -17.28
CA GLY A 338 -20.33 -29.51 -18.56
C GLY A 338 -19.39 -29.10 -19.70
N VAL A 339 -18.43 -28.21 -19.46
CA VAL A 339 -17.42 -27.84 -20.48
C VAL A 339 -16.28 -28.86 -20.50
N GLU A 340 -16.07 -29.50 -21.64
CA GLU A 340 -14.92 -30.37 -21.86
C GLU A 340 -13.65 -29.55 -22.11
N LEU A 341 -12.67 -29.68 -21.22
CA LEU A 341 -11.41 -28.92 -21.29
C LEU A 341 -10.68 -29.06 -22.62
N ARG A 342 -10.71 -30.26 -23.22
CA ARG A 342 -10.00 -30.53 -24.48
C ARG A 342 -10.53 -29.73 -25.65
N GLU A 343 -11.81 -29.35 -25.62
CA GLU A 343 -12.48 -28.64 -26.71
C GLU A 343 -12.32 -27.12 -26.60
N VAL A 344 -12.05 -26.61 -25.40
CA VAL A 344 -12.01 -25.17 -25.13
C VAL A 344 -10.61 -24.61 -24.94
N LEU A 345 -9.58 -25.46 -24.87
CA LEU A 345 -8.18 -25.04 -24.74
C LEU A 345 -7.73 -24.25 -25.98
N THR A 346 -7.18 -23.06 -25.76
CA THR A 346 -6.72 -22.18 -26.83
C THR A 346 -5.57 -21.29 -26.38
N LEU A 347 -4.71 -20.93 -27.34
CA LEU A 347 -3.71 -19.87 -27.20
C LEU A 347 -4.06 -18.62 -28.04
N ALA A 348 -5.23 -18.62 -28.69
CA ALA A 348 -5.65 -17.56 -29.60
C ALA A 348 -5.70 -16.19 -28.90
N HIS A 349 -6.09 -16.15 -27.62
CA HIS A 349 -6.15 -14.93 -26.82
C HIS A 349 -4.82 -14.15 -26.83
N TYR A 350 -3.67 -14.82 -26.78
CA TYR A 350 -2.37 -14.16 -26.80
C TYR A 350 -2.06 -13.47 -28.13
N GLY A 351 -2.53 -14.04 -29.25
CA GLY A 351 -2.41 -13.40 -30.56
C GLY A 351 -3.42 -12.28 -30.76
N GLU A 352 -4.65 -12.44 -30.24
CA GLU A 352 -5.73 -11.46 -30.37
C GLU A 352 -5.46 -10.17 -29.59
N ILE A 353 -4.82 -10.24 -28.43
CA ILE A 353 -4.47 -9.06 -27.62
C ILE A 353 -3.65 -8.05 -28.42
N PHE A 354 -2.74 -8.50 -29.30
CA PHE A 354 -1.94 -7.61 -30.13
C PHE A 354 -2.70 -7.04 -31.33
N LYS A 355 -3.80 -7.67 -31.75
CA LYS A 355 -4.68 -7.15 -32.82
C LYS A 355 -5.56 -6.00 -32.32
N LEU A 356 -5.76 -5.89 -31.01
CA LEU A 356 -6.56 -4.83 -30.39
C LEU A 356 -5.67 -3.61 -30.07
N PRO A 357 -5.81 -2.48 -30.81
CA PRO A 357 -4.93 -1.31 -30.65
C PRO A 357 -4.97 -0.69 -29.25
N ASN A 358 -6.06 -0.89 -28.50
CA ASN A 358 -6.18 -0.39 -27.13
C ASN A 358 -5.38 -1.24 -26.14
N LEU A 359 -5.39 -2.57 -26.29
CA LEU A 359 -4.67 -3.47 -25.39
C LEU A 359 -3.17 -3.42 -25.66
N SER A 360 -2.75 -3.44 -26.93
CA SER A 360 -1.34 -3.28 -27.28
C SER A 360 -0.78 -1.95 -26.77
N ARG A 361 -1.48 -0.83 -26.99
CA ARG A 361 -1.08 0.47 -26.42
C ARG A 361 -1.06 0.45 -24.89
N ALA A 362 -2.01 -0.20 -24.22
CA ALA A 362 -2.00 -0.29 -22.76
C ALA A 362 -0.76 -1.04 -22.24
N VAL A 363 -0.36 -2.14 -22.90
CA VAL A 363 0.86 -2.88 -22.56
C VAL A 363 2.09 -2.00 -22.76
N THR A 364 2.25 -1.40 -23.95
CA THR A 364 3.40 -0.54 -24.25
C THR A 364 3.46 0.68 -23.33
N ASN A 365 2.34 1.37 -23.10
CA ASN A 365 2.25 2.51 -22.18
C ASN A 365 2.63 2.11 -20.76
N THR A 366 2.19 0.95 -20.28
CA THR A 366 2.52 0.46 -18.94
C THR A 366 4.02 0.18 -18.81
N LEU A 367 4.65 -0.43 -19.82
CA LEU A 367 6.10 -0.67 -19.85
C LEU A 367 6.90 0.64 -19.91
N LEU A 368 6.45 1.61 -20.71
CA LEU A 368 7.10 2.91 -20.81
C LEU A 368 7.00 3.71 -19.50
N VAL A 369 5.81 3.73 -18.89
CA VAL A 369 5.58 4.41 -17.60
C VAL A 369 6.40 3.75 -16.49
N SER A 370 6.46 2.42 -16.43
CA SER A 370 7.23 1.73 -15.38
C SER A 370 8.74 1.91 -15.53
N ALA A 371 9.28 1.79 -16.75
CA ALA A 371 10.71 1.94 -16.99
C ALA A 371 11.17 3.40 -16.88
N PHE A 372 10.65 4.29 -17.74
CA PHE A 372 11.08 5.69 -17.77
C PHE A 372 10.57 6.48 -16.58
N GLY A 373 9.32 6.24 -16.17
CA GLY A 373 8.75 6.91 -15.00
C GLY A 373 9.43 6.48 -13.71
N GLY A 374 9.81 5.21 -13.58
CA GLY A 374 10.57 4.71 -12.43
C GLY A 374 11.94 5.38 -12.30
N VAL A 375 12.70 5.48 -13.39
CA VAL A 375 14.01 6.16 -13.41
C VAL A 375 13.88 7.66 -13.09
N LEU A 376 12.90 8.33 -13.70
CA LEU A 376 12.65 9.75 -13.44
C LEU A 376 12.25 9.99 -11.98
N ALA A 377 11.34 9.19 -11.44
CA ALA A 377 10.89 9.25 -10.06
C ALA A 377 12.07 9.04 -9.09
N LEU A 378 12.92 8.04 -9.34
CA LEU A 378 14.11 7.77 -8.53
C LEU A 378 15.06 8.98 -8.49
N GLY A 379 15.32 9.60 -9.64
CA GLY A 379 16.14 10.81 -9.73
C GLY A 379 15.54 11.97 -8.92
N LEU A 380 14.24 12.20 -9.04
CA LEU A 380 13.53 13.23 -8.27
C LEU A 380 13.53 12.94 -6.77
N TYR A 381 13.32 11.69 -6.36
CA TYR A 381 13.37 11.29 -4.96
C TYR A 381 14.76 11.46 -4.36
N LEU A 382 15.82 11.20 -5.13
CA LEU A 382 17.19 11.45 -4.71
C LEU A 382 17.44 12.94 -4.48
N LEU A 383 16.97 13.81 -5.39
CA LEU A 383 17.07 15.26 -5.21
C LEU A 383 16.34 15.73 -3.95
N VAL A 384 15.12 15.22 -3.72
CA VAL A 384 14.34 15.51 -2.51
C VAL A 384 15.06 15.02 -1.25
N ALA A 385 15.55 13.77 -1.24
CA ALA A 385 16.27 13.21 -0.10
C ALA A 385 17.57 13.98 0.24
N LEU A 386 18.35 14.36 -0.78
CA LEU A 386 19.52 15.22 -0.63
C LEU A 386 19.13 16.62 -0.12
N GLY A 387 18.01 17.17 -0.62
CA GLY A 387 17.44 18.44 -0.18
C GLY A 387 17.00 18.42 1.28
N ILE A 388 16.46 17.29 1.77
CA ILE A 388 16.09 17.10 3.18
C ILE A 388 17.34 17.09 4.07
N GLN A 389 18.37 16.33 3.70
CA GLN A 389 19.59 16.21 4.51
C GLN A 389 20.43 17.49 4.52
N ARG A 390 20.57 18.14 3.36
CA ARG A 390 21.48 19.29 3.19
C ARG A 390 20.77 20.64 3.38
N GLY A 391 19.44 20.64 3.30
CA GLY A 391 18.61 21.81 3.47
C GLY A 391 18.42 22.15 4.94
N GLN A 392 19.09 23.20 5.42
CA GLN A 392 18.68 23.88 6.66
C GLN A 392 17.17 24.21 6.59
N GLY A 393 16.44 24.36 7.71
CA GLY A 393 15.06 24.89 7.78
C GLY A 393 14.05 24.31 6.76
N TRP A 394 14.11 24.80 5.51
CA TRP A 394 13.50 24.25 4.29
C TRP A 394 13.60 22.73 4.12
N GLY A 395 14.68 22.08 4.55
CA GLY A 395 14.79 20.61 4.48
C GLY A 395 13.76 19.91 5.37
N ARG A 396 13.41 20.50 6.53
CA ARG A 396 12.32 19.98 7.39
C ARG A 396 10.96 20.13 6.72
N ILE A 397 10.70 21.30 6.10
CA ILE A 397 9.47 21.55 5.36
C ILE A 397 9.35 20.57 4.19
N LEU A 398 10.45 20.35 3.47
CA LEU A 398 10.53 19.41 2.36
C LEU A 398 10.24 17.97 2.80
N ASP A 399 10.78 17.52 3.94
CA ASP A 399 10.48 16.20 4.52
C ASP A 399 8.97 16.07 4.81
N TYR A 400 8.37 17.06 5.49
CA TYR A 400 6.93 17.06 5.76
C TYR A 400 6.09 17.02 4.47
N LEU A 401 6.39 17.87 3.50
CA LEU A 401 5.66 17.92 2.22
C LEU A 401 5.78 16.61 1.44
N SER A 402 6.98 16.02 1.40
CA SER A 402 7.21 14.75 0.71
C SER A 402 6.43 13.58 1.34
N GLY A 403 6.04 13.71 2.61
CA GLY A 403 5.24 12.73 3.34
C GLY A 403 3.73 12.87 3.16
N ILE A 404 3.21 14.03 2.73
CA ILE A 404 1.76 14.29 2.61
C ILE A 404 1.04 13.31 1.68
N PRO A 405 1.56 12.97 0.47
CA PRO A 405 0.85 12.08 -0.46
C PRO A 405 0.48 10.72 0.14
N ARG A 406 1.20 10.28 1.18
CA ARG A 406 0.92 9.02 1.89
C ARG A 406 -0.44 9.00 2.59
N ALA A 407 -0.96 10.18 2.94
CA ALA A 407 -2.25 10.32 3.61
C ALA A 407 -3.42 10.47 2.62
N VAL A 408 -3.16 10.45 1.31
CA VAL A 408 -4.19 10.60 0.28
C VAL A 408 -4.28 9.31 -0.53
N PRO A 409 -5.43 8.64 -0.56
CA PRO A 409 -5.56 7.39 -1.31
C PRO A 409 -5.30 7.56 -2.80
N GLY A 410 -4.72 6.54 -3.43
CA GLY A 410 -4.31 6.59 -4.83
C GLY A 410 -5.44 6.95 -5.80
N LEU A 411 -6.67 6.48 -5.55
CA LEU A 411 -7.85 6.82 -6.35
C LEU A 411 -8.18 8.32 -6.27
N VAL A 412 -8.09 8.91 -5.08
CA VAL A 412 -8.35 10.33 -4.83
C VAL A 412 -7.26 11.18 -5.48
N MET A 413 -5.99 10.81 -5.33
CA MET A 413 -4.89 11.48 -6.03
C MET A 413 -5.03 11.38 -7.55
N GLY A 414 -5.44 10.22 -8.07
CA GLY A 414 -5.68 10.01 -9.50
C GLY A 414 -6.74 10.97 -10.05
N LEU A 415 -7.88 11.10 -9.35
CA LEU A 415 -8.93 12.06 -9.70
C LEU A 415 -8.43 13.51 -9.63
N ALA A 416 -7.68 13.85 -8.58
CA ALA A 416 -7.12 15.18 -8.39
C ALA A 416 -6.16 15.57 -9.53
N PHE A 417 -5.24 14.68 -9.89
CA PHE A 417 -4.33 14.87 -11.02
C PHE A 417 -5.07 14.93 -12.34
N LEU A 418 -6.08 14.09 -12.55
CA LEU A 418 -6.93 14.14 -13.74
C LEU A 418 -7.53 15.55 -13.90
N TRP A 419 -8.14 16.11 -12.86
CA TRP A 419 -8.71 17.45 -12.92
C TRP A 419 -7.65 18.53 -13.12
N LEU A 420 -6.51 18.39 -12.45
CA LEU A 420 -5.40 19.32 -12.59
C LEU A 420 -4.92 19.38 -14.05
N PHE A 421 -4.71 18.23 -14.70
CA PHE A 421 -4.31 18.19 -16.12
C PHE A 421 -5.43 18.62 -17.08
N LEU A 422 -6.68 18.33 -16.76
CA LEU A 422 -7.81 18.68 -17.62
C LEU A 422 -8.10 20.19 -17.63
N PHE A 423 -7.98 20.85 -16.48
CA PHE A 423 -8.54 22.19 -16.29
C PHE A 423 -7.52 23.28 -15.98
N VAL A 424 -6.30 22.95 -15.54
CA VAL A 424 -5.24 23.94 -15.33
C VAL A 424 -4.56 24.22 -16.67
N LYS A 425 -4.83 25.40 -17.26
CA LYS A 425 -4.40 25.75 -18.63
C LYS A 425 -2.92 25.46 -18.94
N PRO A 426 -1.93 25.82 -18.08
CA PRO A 426 -0.52 25.48 -18.32
C PRO A 426 -0.24 23.98 -18.49
N LEU A 427 -1.07 23.11 -17.93
CA LEU A 427 -0.88 21.65 -17.92
C LEU A 427 -1.76 20.93 -18.94
N SER A 428 -2.69 21.64 -19.58
CA SER A 428 -3.55 21.10 -20.63
C SER A 428 -2.81 20.41 -21.78
N PRO A 429 -1.63 20.88 -22.25
CA PRO A 429 -0.90 20.23 -23.34
C PRO A 429 -0.46 18.80 -23.02
N ILE A 430 -0.20 18.48 -21.74
CA ILE A 430 0.30 17.16 -21.34
C ILE A 430 -0.81 16.18 -20.94
N ARG A 431 -2.09 16.62 -20.92
CA ARG A 431 -3.22 15.83 -20.42
C ARG A 431 -3.39 14.47 -21.09
N GLY A 432 -3.12 14.40 -22.40
CA GLY A 432 -3.26 13.17 -23.21
C GLY A 432 -1.96 12.37 -23.37
N THR A 433 -0.90 12.73 -22.63
CA THR A 433 0.44 12.14 -22.79
C THR A 433 0.79 11.24 -21.61
N LEU A 434 1.75 10.33 -21.77
CA LEU A 434 2.25 9.50 -20.66
C LEU A 434 2.93 10.32 -19.56
N LEU A 435 3.38 11.54 -19.87
CA LEU A 435 4.02 12.41 -18.89
C LEU A 435 3.08 12.76 -17.73
N SER A 436 1.77 12.93 -17.99
CA SER A 436 0.79 13.19 -16.93
C SER A 436 0.71 12.04 -15.93
N LEU A 437 0.69 10.79 -16.43
CA LEU A 437 0.70 9.58 -15.61
C LEU A 437 2.01 9.45 -14.82
N ILE A 438 3.15 9.66 -15.48
CA ILE A 438 4.48 9.61 -14.82
C ILE A 438 4.54 10.62 -13.68
N LEU A 439 4.11 11.87 -13.90
CA LEU A 439 4.12 12.91 -12.87
C LEU A 439 3.19 12.55 -11.71
N ALA A 440 1.97 12.07 -12.00
CA ALA A 440 1.02 11.66 -10.98
C ALA A 440 1.57 10.51 -10.11
N TYR A 441 2.06 9.43 -10.74
CA TYR A 441 2.69 8.32 -10.02
C TYR A 441 3.91 8.75 -9.22
N THR A 442 4.74 9.64 -9.78
CA THR A 442 5.91 10.18 -9.07
C THR A 442 5.50 10.84 -7.76
N VAL A 443 4.45 11.66 -7.76
CA VAL A 443 3.99 12.33 -6.53
C VAL A 443 3.34 11.35 -5.56
N VAL A 444 2.49 10.46 -6.05
CA VAL A 444 1.78 9.46 -5.21
C VAL A 444 2.78 8.56 -4.45
N TRP A 445 3.83 8.09 -5.13
CA TRP A 445 4.81 7.18 -4.54
C TRP A 445 6.01 7.86 -3.86
N MET A 446 6.07 9.20 -3.90
CA MET A 446 7.15 10.00 -3.31
C MET A 446 7.45 9.66 -1.84
N PRO A 447 6.46 9.49 -0.94
CA PRO A 447 6.73 9.21 0.47
C PRO A 447 7.54 7.93 0.69
N TYR A 448 7.32 6.92 -0.15
CA TYR A 448 8.00 5.63 -0.06
C TYR A 448 9.43 5.73 -0.60
N GLY A 449 9.58 6.28 -1.81
CA GLY A 449 10.88 6.43 -2.45
C GLY A 449 11.84 7.34 -1.68
N VAL A 450 11.36 8.50 -1.21
CA VAL A 450 12.17 9.45 -0.44
C VAL A 450 12.61 8.86 0.89
N ARG A 451 11.74 8.09 1.58
CA ARG A 451 12.10 7.46 2.86
C ARG A 451 13.18 6.39 2.70
N LEU A 452 13.07 5.56 1.66
CA LEU A 452 14.08 4.55 1.31
C LEU A 452 15.45 5.20 1.02
N LEU A 453 15.48 6.24 0.19
CA LEU A 453 16.72 6.93 -0.15
C LEU A 453 17.32 7.69 1.03
N THR A 454 16.49 8.33 1.86
CA THR A 454 16.97 9.04 3.06
C THR A 454 17.62 8.06 4.04
N ALA A 455 17.05 6.86 4.22
CA ALA A 455 17.63 5.82 5.06
C ALA A 455 18.98 5.31 4.50
N ALA A 456 19.06 5.07 3.19
CA ALA A 456 20.30 4.65 2.53
C ALA A 456 21.41 5.73 2.61
N LEU A 457 21.06 7.00 2.39
CA LEU A 457 22.01 8.12 2.47
C LEU A 457 22.56 8.31 3.90
N LEU A 458 21.77 8.03 4.93
CA LEU A 458 22.24 8.07 6.33
C LEU A 458 23.29 6.99 6.63
N GLN A 459 23.23 5.83 5.95
CA GLN A 459 24.24 4.77 6.10
C GLN A 459 25.56 5.17 5.43
N VAL A 460 25.51 5.68 4.20
CA VAL A 460 26.70 6.14 3.45
C VAL A 460 27.41 7.31 4.15
N GLY A 461 26.65 8.24 4.74
CA GLY A 461 27.23 9.37 5.49
C GLY A 461 28.11 8.93 6.65
N ARG A 462 27.72 7.87 7.37
CA ARG A 462 28.49 7.31 8.49
C ARG A 462 29.77 6.64 8.03
N GLU A 463 29.70 5.84 6.96
CA GLU A 463 30.88 5.16 6.41
C GLU A 463 31.92 6.15 5.85
N MET A 464 31.49 7.27 5.26
CA MET A 464 32.42 8.31 4.79
C MET A 464 33.05 9.13 5.93
N GLU A 465 32.33 9.37 7.03
CA GLU A 465 32.91 9.99 8.23
C GLU A 465 33.90 9.04 8.94
N GLU A 466 33.65 7.73 8.90
CA GLU A 466 34.57 6.70 9.42
C GLU A 466 35.78 6.46 8.51
N ALA A 467 35.65 6.72 7.20
CA ALA A 467 36.71 6.54 6.20
C ALA A 467 37.58 7.78 5.95
N ASP A 468 37.25 8.95 6.51
CA ASP A 468 38.09 10.14 6.43
C ASP A 468 39.24 10.06 7.45
N PRO A 469 40.49 9.80 7.04
CA PRO A 469 41.62 9.67 7.97
C PRO A 469 42.04 11.04 8.55
N ILE A 470 41.42 12.15 8.12
CA ILE A 470 41.85 13.53 8.39
C ILE A 470 40.81 14.33 9.20
N GLY A 471 39.69 13.71 9.60
CA GLY A 471 38.63 14.35 10.40
C GLY A 471 39.01 14.57 11.87
N HIS A 472 39.46 15.78 12.22
CA HIS A 472 39.72 16.22 13.59
C HIS A 472 38.59 15.85 14.60
N PRO A 473 38.90 15.27 15.76
CA PRO A 473 37.91 14.99 16.79
C PRO A 473 37.47 16.29 17.47
N HIS A 474 36.29 16.81 17.11
CA HIS A 474 35.60 17.80 17.93
C HIS A 474 34.75 17.12 19.02
N HIS A 475 35.41 16.46 19.97
CA HIS A 475 34.85 16.32 21.31
C HIS A 475 35.08 17.64 22.04
N ARG A 476 34.06 18.52 22.05
CA ARG A 476 33.97 19.53 23.10
C ARG A 476 33.32 18.88 24.32
N ILE A 477 34.16 18.53 25.28
CA ILE A 477 33.80 18.47 26.69
C ILE A 477 33.69 19.94 27.14
N GLY A 478 32.57 20.30 27.74
CA GLY A 478 32.22 21.63 28.23
C GLY A 478 30.74 21.67 28.58
#